data_AF-A0A350V3B8-F1
#
_entry.id   AF-A0A350V3B8-F1
#
_cell.length_a   1.000
_cell.length_b   1.000
_cell.length_c   1.000
_cell.angle_alpha   90.00
_cell.angle_beta   90.00
_cell.angle_gamma   90.00
#
_symmetry.space_group_name_H-M   'P 1'
#
loop_
_entity.id
_entity.type
_entity.pdbx_description
1 polymer ?
#
loop_
_entity_poly.entity_id
_entity_poly.type
_entity_poly.pdbx_seq_one_letter_code
_entity_poly.pdbx_strand_id
1 'polypeptide(L)'
;MDMLKLKFAVSVAAIFILLGDAAFSQYVGFGRNKVQYNDFEWHTLSTEHFKIYYYPSMKELAEIGAAYAEESYRIHQQNFNYSLIDTVP
;
A
#
# COMPACT_ATOMS: atom_id res chain seq x y z
N MET A 1 48.63 27.04 24.76
CA MET A 1 47.27 26.54 25.08
C MET A 1 47.40 25.60 26.26
N ASP A 2 46.59 25.79 27.30
CA ASP A 2 46.68 25.01 28.54
C ASP A 2 46.38 23.53 28.27
N MET A 3 47.21 22.62 28.76
CA MET A 3 47.15 21.18 28.44
C MET A 3 45.82 20.56 28.89
N LEU A 4 45.20 21.10 29.93
CA LEU A 4 43.87 20.72 30.40
C LEU A 4 42.77 21.07 29.37
N LYS A 5 42.88 22.25 28.74
CA LYS A 5 41.92 22.72 27.73
C LYS A 5 42.01 21.90 26.45
N LEU A 6 43.21 21.47 26.06
CA LEU A 6 43.41 20.60 24.90
C LEU A 6 42.82 19.20 25.14
N LYS A 7 43.08 18.59 26.29
CA LYS A 7 42.51 17.28 26.65
C LYS A 7 40.98 17.34 26.70
N PHE A 8 40.42 18.40 27.28
CA PHE A 8 38.97 18.62 27.30
C PHE A 8 38.38 18.75 25.89
N ALA A 9 39.00 19.56 25.02
CA ALA A 9 38.54 19.71 23.63
C ALA A 9 38.59 18.38 22.85
N VAL A 10 39.64 17.58 23.04
CA VAL A 10 39.79 16.26 22.41
C VAL A 10 38.73 15.28 22.93
N SER A 11 38.46 15.26 24.24
CA SER A 11 37.40 14.42 24.80
C SER A 11 36.01 14.80 24.30
N VAL A 12 35.72 16.09 24.20
CA VAL A 12 34.45 16.58 23.64
C VAL A 12 34.32 16.18 22.16
N ALA A 13 35.37 16.38 21.37
CA ALA A 13 35.37 15.97 19.96
C ALA A 13 35.17 14.45 19.80
N ALA A 14 35.82 13.63 20.63
CA ALA A 14 35.65 12.19 20.62
C ALA A 14 34.20 11.77 20.95
N ILE A 15 33.56 12.44 21.91
CA ILE A 15 32.16 12.18 22.25
C ILE A 15 31.23 12.52 21.08
N PHE A 16 31.45 13.65 20.40
CA PHE A 16 30.65 14.02 19.23
C PHE A 16 30.81 13.03 18.07
N ILE A 17 32.01 12.50 17.85
CA ILE A 17 32.26 11.47 16.83
C ILE A 17 31.51 10.17 17.19
N LEU A 18 31.54 9.76 18.45
CA LEU A 18 30.88 8.53 18.90
C LEU A 18 29.34 8.61 18.90
N LEU A 19 28.77 9.82 18.99
CA LEU A 19 27.31 10.03 18.99
C LEU A 19 26.72 10.29 17.59
N GLY A 20 27.54 10.36 16.54
CA GLY A 20 27.08 10.67 15.17
C GLY A 20 26.11 9.64 14.59
N ASP A 21 26.29 8.35 14.88
CA ASP A 21 25.46 7.28 14.31
C ASP A 21 24.00 7.30 14.83
N ALA A 22 23.77 7.82 16.03
CA ALA A 22 22.42 7.96 16.60
C ALA A 22 21.55 8.97 15.84
N ALA A 23 22.16 9.88 15.06
CA ALA A 23 21.44 10.88 14.27
C ALA A 23 20.82 10.33 12.96
N PHE A 24 21.13 9.09 12.56
CA PHE A 24 20.58 8.50 11.32
C PHE A 24 19.23 7.79 11.51
N SER A 25 18.80 7.47 12.74
CA SER A 25 17.52 6.75 12.96
C SER A 25 16.28 7.60 12.67
N GLN A 26 16.42 8.93 12.58
CA GLN A 26 15.35 9.84 12.17
C GLN A 26 14.99 9.73 10.68
N TYR A 27 15.81 9.03 9.87
CA TYR A 27 15.63 8.87 8.42
C TYR A 27 15.06 7.50 8.00
N VAL A 28 14.46 6.75 8.93
CA VAL A 28 13.69 5.56 8.55
C VAL A 28 12.42 6.04 7.86
N GLY A 29 12.41 6.05 6.52
CA GLY A 29 11.32 6.57 5.69
C GLY A 29 9.95 6.00 6.09
N PHE A 30 9.21 6.78 6.87
CA PHE A 30 7.82 6.53 7.25
C PHE A 30 6.89 6.75 6.06
N GLY A 31 5.74 6.06 6.04
CA GLY A 31 4.74 6.23 4.98
C GLY A 31 4.94 5.37 3.73
N ARG A 32 5.85 4.38 3.76
CA ARG A 32 5.92 3.35 2.71
C ARG A 32 5.03 2.17 3.06
N ASN A 33 4.19 1.75 2.12
CA ASN A 33 3.42 0.51 2.26
C ASN A 33 4.39 -0.67 2.31
N LYS A 34 4.22 -1.54 3.31
CA LYS A 34 4.95 -2.80 3.41
C LYS A 34 4.37 -3.75 2.35
N VAL A 35 5.04 -3.87 1.21
CA VAL A 35 4.69 -4.85 0.18
C VAL A 35 5.01 -6.24 0.73
N GLN A 36 3.98 -7.05 0.96
CA GLN A 36 4.14 -8.46 1.29
C GLN A 36 3.91 -9.26 0.01
N TYR A 37 4.95 -9.94 -0.45
CA TYR A 37 4.84 -10.85 -1.59
C TYR A 37 4.30 -12.19 -1.08
N ASN A 38 3.14 -12.59 -1.59
CA ASN A 38 2.54 -13.90 -1.36
C ASN A 38 2.27 -14.54 -2.73
N ASP A 39 2.14 -15.87 -2.76
CA ASP A 39 1.63 -16.56 -3.94
C ASP A 39 0.14 -16.25 -4.07
N PHE A 40 -0.20 -15.47 -5.09
CA PHE A 40 -1.57 -15.01 -5.31
C PHE A 40 -2.32 -15.97 -6.24
N GLU A 41 -3.23 -16.77 -5.67
CA GLU A 41 -4.13 -17.65 -6.43
C GLU A 41 -5.40 -16.91 -6.87
N TRP A 42 -5.25 -15.98 -7.82
CA TRP A 42 -6.39 -15.23 -8.34
C TRP A 42 -7.28 -16.09 -9.22
N HIS A 43 -8.58 -16.05 -8.95
CA HIS A 43 -9.64 -16.56 -9.80
C HIS A 43 -10.45 -15.40 -10.37
N THR A 44 -11.14 -15.65 -11.47
CA THR A 44 -11.97 -14.64 -12.15
C THR A 44 -13.41 -15.12 -12.25
N LEU A 45 -14.34 -14.22 -11.91
CA LEU A 45 -15.77 -14.36 -12.11
C LEU A 45 -16.19 -13.31 -13.14
N SER A 46 -16.79 -13.72 -14.26
CA SER A 46 -17.26 -12.79 -15.30
C SER A 46 -18.78 -12.74 -15.32
N THR A 47 -19.31 -11.53 -15.46
CA THR A 47 -20.74 -11.26 -15.69
C THR A 47 -20.90 -10.59 -17.07
N GLU A 48 -22.07 -10.01 -17.34
CA GLU A 48 -22.32 -9.30 -18.60
C GLU A 48 -21.47 -8.02 -18.71
N HIS A 49 -21.32 -7.29 -17.61
CA HIS A 49 -20.65 -5.99 -17.58
C HIS A 49 -19.36 -5.96 -16.75
N PHE A 50 -19.07 -6.99 -15.95
CA PHE A 50 -17.96 -6.98 -14.99
C PHE A 50 -17.08 -8.23 -15.01
N LYS A 51 -15.81 -8.05 -14.62
CA LYS A 51 -14.84 -9.12 -14.41
C LYS A 51 -14.23 -9.01 -13.01
N ILE A 52 -14.69 -9.83 -12.08
CA ILE A 52 -14.32 -9.77 -10.67
C ILE A 52 -13.18 -10.75 -10.38
N TYR A 53 -12.08 -10.23 -9.83
CA TYR A 53 -10.97 -11.04 -9.35
C TYR A 53 -11.14 -11.36 -7.87
N TYR A 54 -11.02 -12.63 -7.51
CA TYR A 54 -11.26 -13.09 -6.15
C TYR A 54 -10.33 -14.25 -5.79
N TYR A 55 -10.11 -14.47 -4.49
CA TYR A 55 -9.47 -15.69 -4.01
C TYR A 55 -10.50 -16.81 -3.88
N PRO A 56 -10.14 -18.09 -4.12
CA PRO A 56 -11.07 -19.22 -4.04
C PRO A 56 -11.95 -19.25 -2.77
N SER A 57 -11.37 -18.91 -1.61
CA SER A 57 -12.08 -18.85 -0.33
C SER A 57 -13.16 -17.78 -0.25
N MET A 58 -13.13 -16.78 -1.15
CA MET A 58 -14.05 -15.66 -1.22
C MET A 58 -15.06 -15.79 -2.36
N LYS A 59 -15.21 -16.98 -2.95
CA LYS A 59 -16.10 -17.20 -4.10
C LYS A 59 -17.54 -16.72 -3.85
N GLU A 60 -18.12 -17.12 -2.72
CA GLU A 60 -19.50 -16.74 -2.37
C GLU A 60 -19.65 -15.22 -2.28
N LEU A 61 -18.69 -14.54 -1.65
CA LEU A 61 -18.70 -13.08 -1.56
C LEU A 61 -18.53 -12.41 -2.94
N ALA A 62 -17.71 -12.99 -3.82
CA ALA A 62 -17.55 -12.52 -5.18
C ALA A 62 -18.85 -12.65 -5.99
N GLU A 63 -19.58 -13.76 -5.84
CA GLU A 63 -20.89 -13.98 -6.49
C GLU A 63 -21.95 -12.98 -5.98
N ILE A 64 -21.99 -12.72 -4.68
CA ILE A 64 -22.87 -11.71 -4.09
C ILE A 64 -22.52 -10.31 -4.64
N GLY A 65 -21.24 -9.95 -4.64
CA GLY A 65 -20.76 -8.68 -5.17
C GLY A 65 -21.08 -8.51 -6.65
N ALA A 66 -20.95 -9.59 -7.44
CA ALA A 66 -21.31 -9.62 -8.85
C ALA A 66 -22.78 -9.29 -9.09
N ALA A 67 -23.68 -9.90 -8.32
CA ALA A 67 -25.11 -9.63 -8.43
C ALA A 67 -25.45 -8.16 -8.12
N TYR A 68 -24.84 -7.59 -7.08
CA TYR A 68 -25.03 -6.17 -6.75
C TYR A 68 -24.42 -5.23 -7.80
N ALA A 69 -23.28 -5.58 -8.38
CA ALA A 69 -22.66 -4.79 -9.43
C ALA A 69 -23.56 -4.69 -10.68
N GLU A 70 -24.14 -5.81 -11.12
CA GLU A 70 -25.08 -5.84 -12.25
C GLU A 70 -26.37 -5.07 -11.97
N GLU A 71 -26.95 -5.24 -10.78
CA GLU A 71 -28.16 -4.50 -10.41
C GLU A 71 -27.91 -2.99 -10.33
N SER A 72 -26.76 -2.58 -9.78
CA SER A 72 -26.35 -1.18 -9.77
C SER A 72 -26.14 -0.66 -11.19
N TYR A 73 -25.45 -1.42 -12.04
CA TYR A 73 -25.24 -1.04 -13.43
C TYR A 73 -26.56 -0.77 -14.16
N ARG A 74 -27.54 -1.66 -14.01
CA ARG A 74 -28.88 -1.50 -14.60
C ARG A 74 -29.53 -0.16 -14.25
N ILE A 75 -29.40 0.26 -12.98
CA ILE A 75 -29.94 1.56 -12.51
C ILE A 75 -29.16 2.74 -13.12
N HIS A 76 -27.84 2.66 -13.13
CA HIS A 76 -26.99 3.76 -13.63
C HIS A 76 -27.06 3.90 -15.15
N GLN A 77 -27.16 2.80 -15.89
CA GLN A 77 -27.37 2.79 -17.34
C GLN A 77 -28.63 3.59 -17.71
N GLN A 78 -29.72 3.38 -16.97
CA GLN A 78 -30.97 4.11 -17.15
C GLN A 78 -30.82 5.60 -16.81
N ASN A 79 -30.21 5.92 -15.67
CA ASN A 79 -30.07 7.30 -15.20
C ASN A 79 -29.16 8.15 -16.10
N PHE A 80 -28.10 7.56 -16.64
CA PHE A 80 -27.14 8.26 -17.49
C PHE A 80 -27.44 8.14 -18.98
N ASN A 81 -28.41 7.31 -19.36
CA ASN A 81 -28.67 6.95 -20.76
C ASN A 81 -27.38 6.55 -21.50
N TYR A 82 -26.55 5.77 -20.82
CA TYR A 82 -25.23 5.37 -21.30
C TYR A 82 -25.00 3.90 -21.01
N SER A 83 -24.53 3.15 -22.01
CA SER A 83 -24.18 1.73 -21.87
C SER A 83 -22.67 1.56 -21.95
N LEU A 84 -22.14 0.62 -21.15
CA LEU A 84 -20.74 0.24 -21.25
C LEU A 84 -20.48 -0.41 -22.62
N ILE A 85 -19.32 -0.08 -23.18
CA ILE A 85 -18.86 -0.63 -24.46
C ILE A 85 -18.08 -1.93 -24.23
N ASP A 86 -17.43 -2.06 -23.07
CA ASP A 86 -16.63 -3.22 -22.68
C ASP A 86 -16.84 -3.53 -21.19
N THR A 87 -16.48 -4.75 -20.80
CA THR A 87 -16.49 -5.24 -19.44
C THR A 87 -15.49 -4.49 -18.55
N VAL A 88 -15.92 -4.17 -17.33
CA VAL A 88 -15.10 -3.45 -16.34
C VAL A 88 -14.46 -4.45 -15.37
N PRO A 89 -13.14 -4.41 -15.16
CA PRO A 89 -12.44 -5.27 -14.19
C PRO A 89 -12.65 -4.85 -12.73
#